data_AF-A0A3C0SVB6-F1
#
_entry.id   AF-A0A3C0SVB6-F1
#
_cell.length_a   1.000
_cell.length_b   1.000
_cell.length_c   1.000
_cell.angle_alpha   90.00
_cell.angle_beta   90.00
_cell.angle_gamma   90.00
#
_symmetry.space_group_name_H-M   'P 1'
#
loop_
_entity.id
_entity.type
_entity.pdbx_description
1 polymer ?
#
loop_
_entity_poly.entity_id
_entity_poly.type
_entity_poly.pdbx_seq_one_letter_code
_entity_poly.pdbx_strand_id
1 'polypeptide(L)'
;MLDKISTTFSDIFRQISGTASISEKNIDDAVEQIKLALLEADVNLRVVRRFVNRTISEAKGEKVLKAVNPGQQFIKIVHDRMVQLLGDERQELELKGPDVPSVILMMGLQGSGKTTSSAKLALKLKNEGRRPLLVAADLVRPAAVKQLHVLGEQTGVDVYSEDIKDPVKVVKNALKKAKKEQYNTVILDTAGRMHVDADLMAEIKAVAAAAKPDETLLVADSMTGQHAVDIAKEFEETVGISGVILSKFDSDARGGAALSLKTITGKPIKFIGTGEKLEDIEPFYPERIANRILGMGDVVSLVEKAQETIEEEDAKKLEEKMAKATFTLEDYLEQFQRVKKMGSIKSLIDMVPGAAGQINEDDIDEKEMTREEAIILSMTIQERRNHRIIGPSRRKRIAKGSGTNVYEVNRLLKKFDKMRLMMKKVTKNKKYQAKLMNQFGGA
;
A
#
# COMPACT_ATOMS: atom_id res chain seq x y z
N MET A 1 5.43 10.80 -11.09
CA MET A 1 6.50 9.96 -11.64
C MET A 1 6.03 8.52 -11.76
N LEU A 2 5.61 7.83 -10.71
CA LEU A 2 4.86 6.56 -10.88
C LEU A 2 3.55 6.83 -11.64
N ASP A 3 2.89 7.94 -11.31
CA ASP A 3 1.74 8.46 -12.08
C ASP A 3 2.11 8.84 -13.51
N LYS A 4 3.35 9.29 -13.77
CA LYS A 4 3.79 9.62 -15.13
C LYS A 4 3.94 8.36 -15.97
N ILE A 5 4.51 7.29 -15.40
CA ILE A 5 4.58 5.98 -16.04
C ILE A 5 3.15 5.51 -16.34
N SER A 6 2.28 5.55 -15.34
CA SER A 6 0.86 5.19 -15.48
C SER A 6 0.17 5.98 -16.59
N THR A 7 0.36 7.31 -16.67
CA THR A 7 -0.17 8.14 -17.75
C THR A 7 0.40 7.73 -19.10
N THR A 8 1.72 7.56 -19.24
CA THR A 8 2.36 7.17 -20.49
C THR A 8 1.88 5.79 -20.97
N PHE A 9 1.78 4.82 -20.06
CA PHE A 9 1.24 3.49 -20.38
C PHE A 9 -0.25 3.57 -20.76
N SER A 10 -1.04 4.38 -20.06
CA SER A 10 -2.46 4.60 -20.38
C SER A 10 -2.65 5.22 -21.77
N ASP A 11 -1.82 6.19 -22.14
CA ASP A 11 -1.84 6.83 -23.46
C ASP A 11 -1.47 5.84 -24.57
N ILE A 12 -0.41 5.03 -24.36
CA ILE A 12 0.01 3.96 -25.27
C ILE A 12 -1.12 2.96 -25.46
N PHE A 13 -1.73 2.51 -24.35
CA PHE A 13 -2.81 1.53 -24.38
C PHE A 13 -4.05 2.08 -25.07
N ARG A 14 -4.42 3.34 -24.85
CA ARG A 14 -5.53 3.99 -25.56
C ARG A 14 -5.29 4.06 -27.06
N GLN A 15 -4.07 4.37 -27.48
CA GLN A 15 -3.70 4.45 -28.90
C GLN A 15 -3.77 3.06 -29.56
N ILE A 16 -3.33 2.02 -28.87
CA ILE A 16 -3.31 0.65 -29.37
C ILE A 16 -4.70 0.01 -29.37
N SER A 17 -5.47 0.19 -28.29
CA SER A 17 -6.81 -0.41 -28.13
C SER A 17 -7.84 0.14 -29.11
N GLY A 18 -7.63 1.36 -29.63
CA GLY A 18 -8.52 2.01 -30.60
C GLY A 18 -8.35 1.53 -32.05
N THR A 19 -7.37 0.66 -32.33
CA THR A 19 -7.08 0.19 -33.70
C THR A 19 -7.61 -1.23 -33.95
N ALA A 20 -8.35 -1.40 -35.05
CA ALA A 20 -8.91 -2.70 -35.44
C ALA A 20 -7.85 -3.74 -35.87
N SER A 21 -6.66 -3.27 -36.23
CA SER A 21 -5.49 -4.09 -36.58
C SER A 21 -4.21 -3.40 -36.14
N ILE A 22 -3.25 -4.16 -35.63
CA ILE A 22 -1.95 -3.64 -35.18
C ILE A 22 -0.87 -4.07 -36.16
N SER A 23 -0.05 -3.11 -36.60
CA SER A 23 1.14 -3.39 -37.41
C SER A 23 2.35 -3.64 -36.51
N GLU A 24 3.38 -4.33 -37.04
CA GLU A 24 4.65 -4.49 -36.31
C GLU A 24 5.29 -3.14 -35.95
N LYS A 25 5.14 -2.14 -36.81
CA LYS A 25 5.65 -0.78 -36.55
C LYS A 25 4.97 -0.15 -35.34
N ASN A 26 3.66 -0.31 -35.19
CA ASN A 26 2.93 0.21 -34.03
C ASN A 26 3.40 -0.45 -32.72
N ILE A 27 3.74 -1.75 -32.78
CA ILE A 27 4.29 -2.49 -31.64
C ILE A 27 5.68 -1.95 -31.29
N ASP A 28 6.54 -1.76 -32.28
CA ASP A 28 7.89 -1.23 -32.07
C ASP A 28 7.86 0.18 -31.46
N ASP A 29 7.03 1.07 -32.00
CA ASP A 29 6.85 2.44 -31.50
C ASP A 29 6.36 2.43 -30.04
N ALA A 30 5.38 1.58 -29.72
CA ALA A 30 4.85 1.43 -28.37
C ALA A 30 5.90 0.89 -27.38
N VAL A 31 6.68 -0.11 -27.79
CA VAL A 31 7.72 -0.68 -26.93
C VAL A 31 8.85 0.33 -26.70
N GLU A 32 9.22 1.14 -27.69
CA GLU A 32 10.22 2.19 -27.51
C GLU A 32 9.73 3.28 -26.54
N GLN A 33 8.45 3.65 -26.57
CA GLN A 33 7.87 4.55 -25.57
C GLN A 33 7.85 3.93 -24.16
N ILE A 34 7.47 2.65 -24.03
CA ILE A 34 7.53 1.94 -22.76
C ILE A 34 8.96 1.91 -22.20
N LYS A 35 9.95 1.65 -23.07
CA LYS A 35 11.38 1.66 -22.71
C LYS A 35 11.81 3.02 -22.16
N LEU A 36 11.44 4.11 -22.82
CA LEU A 36 11.76 5.46 -22.37
C LEU A 36 11.10 5.74 -21.00
N ALA A 37 9.82 5.40 -20.83
CA ALA A 37 9.11 5.57 -19.56
C ALA A 37 9.78 4.79 -18.41
N LEU A 38 10.22 3.56 -18.66
CA LEU A 38 10.95 2.76 -17.68
C LEU A 38 12.33 3.35 -17.33
N LEU A 39 13.04 3.91 -18.30
CA LEU A 39 14.33 4.57 -18.05
C LEU A 39 14.18 5.88 -17.29
N GLU A 40 13.16 6.69 -17.61
CA GLU A 40 12.81 7.90 -16.85
C GLU A 40 12.43 7.59 -15.40
N ALA A 41 11.85 6.40 -15.19
CA ALA A 41 11.57 5.83 -13.88
C ALA A 41 12.80 5.23 -13.18
N ASP A 42 14.01 5.44 -13.70
CA ASP A 42 15.28 4.95 -13.15
C ASP A 42 15.34 3.43 -12.95
N VAL A 43 14.61 2.69 -13.80
CA VAL A 43 14.73 1.24 -13.91
C VAL A 43 16.11 0.91 -14.49
N ASN A 44 16.79 -0.10 -13.95
CA ASN A 44 18.09 -0.50 -14.44
C ASN A 44 18.07 -0.84 -15.94
N LEU A 45 19.00 -0.27 -16.70
CA LEU A 45 19.09 -0.44 -18.16
C LEU A 45 19.13 -1.91 -18.60
N ARG A 46 19.77 -2.79 -17.83
CA ARG A 46 19.81 -4.24 -18.14
C ARG A 46 18.43 -4.88 -18.01
N VAL A 47 17.64 -4.43 -17.04
CA VAL A 47 16.26 -4.90 -16.81
C VAL A 47 15.34 -4.38 -17.89
N VAL A 48 15.43 -3.09 -18.24
CA VAL A 48 14.65 -2.51 -19.35
C VAL A 48 14.95 -3.22 -20.67
N ARG A 49 16.22 -3.45 -21.01
CA ARG A 49 16.60 -4.18 -22.23
C ARG A 49 16.03 -5.60 -22.24
N ARG A 50 16.08 -6.30 -21.10
CA ARG A 50 15.54 -7.67 -20.98
C ARG A 50 14.02 -7.68 -21.15
N PHE A 51 13.33 -6.70 -20.57
CA PHE A 51 11.89 -6.51 -20.72
C PHE A 51 11.52 -6.30 -22.18
N VAL A 52 12.07 -5.26 -22.80
CA VAL A 52 11.81 -4.86 -24.18
C VAL A 52 12.03 -6.01 -25.17
N ASN A 53 13.18 -6.68 -25.10
CA ASN A 53 13.51 -7.76 -26.03
C ASN A 53 12.52 -8.93 -25.93
N ARG A 54 12.10 -9.29 -24.72
CA ARG A 54 11.11 -10.35 -24.50
C ARG A 54 9.72 -9.91 -24.97
N THR A 55 9.30 -8.71 -24.62
CA THR A 55 8.00 -8.15 -25.04
C THR A 55 7.88 -8.06 -26.55
N ILE A 56 8.91 -7.58 -27.28
CA ILE A 56 8.91 -7.52 -28.75
C ILE A 56 8.79 -8.92 -29.36
N SER A 57 9.58 -9.87 -28.86
CA SER A 57 9.60 -11.24 -29.42
C SER A 57 8.24 -11.94 -29.31
N GLU A 58 7.48 -11.65 -28.26
CA GLU A 58 6.16 -12.24 -28.03
C GLU A 58 5.05 -11.44 -28.70
N ALA A 59 5.13 -10.10 -28.67
CA ALA A 59 4.15 -9.21 -29.30
C ALA A 59 4.13 -9.34 -30.82
N LYS A 60 5.28 -9.60 -31.47
CA LYS A 60 5.37 -9.86 -32.91
C LYS A 60 4.99 -11.30 -33.31
N GLY A 61 4.68 -12.16 -32.34
CA GLY A 61 4.27 -13.53 -32.63
C GLY A 61 2.95 -13.60 -33.40
N GLU A 62 2.81 -14.57 -34.30
CA GLU A 62 1.58 -14.74 -35.11
C GLU A 62 0.29 -14.82 -34.28
N LYS A 63 0.38 -15.33 -33.04
CA LYS A 63 -0.76 -15.42 -32.12
C LYS A 63 -1.38 -14.07 -31.78
N VAL A 64 -0.60 -12.98 -31.79
CA VAL A 64 -1.07 -11.63 -31.46
C VAL A 64 -1.65 -10.95 -32.69
N LEU A 65 -0.95 -11.04 -33.82
CA LEU A 65 -1.35 -10.40 -35.07
C LEU A 65 -2.65 -10.99 -35.65
N LYS A 66 -2.93 -12.27 -35.39
CA LYS A 66 -4.16 -12.96 -35.81
C LYS A 66 -5.26 -13.00 -34.74
N ALA A 67 -5.07 -12.33 -33.59
CA ALA A 67 -6.04 -12.34 -32.50
C ALA A 67 -7.30 -11.51 -32.84
N VAL A 68 -8.44 -11.88 -32.25
CA VAL A 68 -9.72 -11.16 -32.42
C VAL A 68 -9.64 -9.73 -31.86
N ASN A 69 -8.81 -9.51 -30.83
CA ASN A 69 -8.53 -8.19 -30.28
C ASN A 69 -7.01 -8.02 -30.03
N PRO A 70 -6.23 -7.64 -31.06
CA PRO A 70 -4.78 -7.54 -30.98
C PRO A 70 -4.30 -6.55 -29.90
N GLY A 71 -5.05 -5.47 -29.65
CA GLY A 71 -4.69 -4.45 -28.68
C GLY A 71 -4.79 -4.94 -27.24
N GLN A 72 -5.88 -5.61 -26.89
CA GLN A 72 -6.00 -6.25 -25.57
C GLN A 72 -4.95 -7.36 -25.38
N GLN A 73 -4.65 -8.12 -26.43
CA GLN A 73 -3.61 -9.15 -26.37
C GLN A 73 -2.21 -8.54 -26.12
N PHE A 74 -1.89 -7.41 -26.75
CA PHE A 74 -0.65 -6.69 -26.50
C PHE A 74 -0.57 -6.17 -25.05
N ILE A 75 -1.63 -5.53 -24.55
CA ILE A 75 -1.71 -5.05 -23.16
C ILE A 75 -1.48 -6.21 -22.19
N LYS A 76 -2.13 -7.35 -22.44
CA LYS A 76 -1.97 -8.56 -21.63
C LYS A 76 -0.51 -9.04 -21.62
N ILE A 77 0.16 -9.08 -22.78
CA ILE A 77 1.57 -9.47 -22.85
C ILE A 77 2.44 -8.53 -22.02
N VAL A 78 2.23 -7.21 -22.14
CA VAL A 78 2.96 -6.21 -21.34
C VAL A 78 2.71 -6.42 -19.85
N HIS A 79 1.46 -6.62 -19.44
CA HIS A 79 1.07 -6.95 -18.07
C HIS A 79 1.76 -8.19 -17.54
N ASP A 80 1.61 -9.33 -18.22
CA ASP A 80 2.15 -10.61 -17.79
C ASP A 80 3.69 -10.54 -17.66
N ARG A 81 4.35 -9.77 -18.53
CA ARG A 81 5.79 -9.51 -18.44
C ARG A 81 6.18 -8.60 -17.28
N MET A 82 5.37 -7.60 -16.95
CA MET A 82 5.61 -6.78 -15.76
C MET A 82 5.45 -7.60 -14.47
N VAL A 83 4.42 -8.44 -14.38
CA VAL A 83 4.22 -9.35 -13.24
C VAL A 83 5.43 -10.28 -13.10
N GLN A 84 5.85 -10.95 -14.18
CA GLN A 84 7.04 -11.82 -14.15
C GLN A 84 8.33 -11.13 -13.71
N LEU A 85 8.49 -9.82 -13.99
CA LEU A 85 9.65 -9.06 -13.51
C LEU A 85 9.58 -8.74 -12.01
N LEU A 86 8.38 -8.49 -11.49
CA LEU A 86 8.14 -8.20 -10.07
C LEU A 86 8.13 -9.49 -9.23
N GLY A 87 7.83 -10.63 -9.83
CA GLY A 87 7.77 -11.95 -9.21
C GLY A 87 6.41 -12.61 -9.43
N ASP A 88 6.37 -13.94 -9.36
CA ASP A 88 5.16 -14.69 -9.75
C ASP A 88 4.09 -14.68 -8.65
N GLU A 89 4.46 -14.80 -7.36
CA GLU A 89 3.52 -14.92 -6.25
C GLU A 89 3.97 -14.18 -4.98
N ARG A 90 3.00 -13.86 -4.10
CA ARG A 90 3.25 -13.33 -2.75
C ARG A 90 4.11 -14.33 -1.98
N GLN A 91 5.13 -13.82 -1.27
CA GLN A 91 6.00 -14.62 -0.42
C GLN A 91 5.85 -14.16 1.03
N GLU A 92 5.52 -15.10 1.90
CA GLU A 92 5.40 -14.85 3.33
C GLU A 92 6.77 -14.90 4.04
N LEU A 93 6.78 -14.55 5.32
CA LEU A 93 7.95 -14.76 6.16
C LEU A 93 8.04 -16.23 6.57
N GLU A 94 9.22 -16.81 6.43
CA GLU A 94 9.61 -18.13 6.90
C GLU A 94 9.87 -18.04 8.40
N LEU A 95 8.78 -18.04 9.16
CA LEU A 95 8.85 -18.00 10.61
C LEU A 95 8.63 -19.39 11.20
N LYS A 96 9.40 -19.71 12.24
CA LYS A 96 9.20 -20.91 13.06
C LYS A 96 7.87 -20.85 13.81
N GLY A 97 7.47 -22.01 14.33
CA GLY A 97 6.33 -22.16 15.23
C GLY A 97 6.49 -21.35 16.52
N PRO A 98 5.41 -21.20 17.30
CA PRO A 98 5.33 -20.27 18.43
C PRO A 98 6.30 -20.60 19.57
N ASP A 99 6.77 -21.84 19.68
CA ASP A 99 7.63 -22.30 20.78
C ASP A 99 9.11 -21.90 20.62
N VAL A 100 9.52 -21.48 19.42
CA VAL A 100 10.91 -21.14 19.12
C VAL A 100 10.98 -19.73 18.54
N PRO A 101 11.84 -18.85 19.09
CA PRO A 101 12.01 -17.51 18.53
C PRO A 101 12.52 -17.60 17.09
N SER A 102 11.75 -17.03 16.17
CA SER A 102 12.17 -16.78 14.78
C SER A 102 13.05 -15.54 14.76
N VAL A 103 14.19 -15.58 14.09
CA VAL A 103 15.13 -14.46 14.09
C VAL A 103 15.13 -13.78 12.71
N ILE A 104 14.79 -12.48 12.70
CA ILE A 104 14.75 -11.64 11.50
C ILE A 104 15.89 -10.62 11.61
N LEU A 105 16.80 -10.63 10.64
CA LEU A 105 17.90 -9.70 10.53
C LEU A 105 17.58 -8.61 9.51
N MET A 106 17.56 -7.35 9.94
CA MET A 106 17.25 -6.20 9.10
C MET A 106 18.54 -5.54 8.63
N MET A 107 18.78 -5.51 7.32
CA MET A 107 19.99 -4.95 6.71
C MET A 107 19.65 -3.89 5.66
N GLY A 108 20.64 -3.10 5.25
CA GLY A 108 20.48 -2.06 4.22
C GLY A 108 21.22 -0.77 4.55
N LEU A 109 21.24 0.15 3.60
CA LEU A 109 21.96 1.41 3.74
C LEU A 109 21.40 2.33 4.83
N GLN A 110 22.22 3.28 5.25
CA GLN A 110 21.76 4.39 6.08
C GLN A 110 20.63 5.16 5.37
N GLY A 111 19.58 5.51 6.11
CA GLY A 111 18.45 6.26 5.56
C GLY A 111 17.46 5.44 4.73
N SER A 112 17.69 4.13 4.52
CA SER A 112 16.75 3.26 3.79
C SER A 112 15.48 2.92 4.56
N GLY A 113 15.35 3.36 5.81
CA GLY A 113 14.16 3.12 6.62
C GLY A 113 14.18 1.81 7.43
N LYS A 114 15.35 1.23 7.72
CA LYS A 114 15.50 0.01 8.55
C LYS A 114 14.76 0.08 9.88
N THR A 115 15.13 1.00 10.77
CA THR A 115 14.54 1.15 12.11
C THR A 115 13.03 1.32 12.06
N THR A 116 12.51 2.12 11.13
CA THR A 116 11.08 2.29 10.93
C THR A 116 10.43 1.00 10.44
N SER A 117 11.00 0.34 9.43
CA SER A 117 10.48 -0.92 8.88
C SER A 117 10.49 -2.04 9.92
N SER A 118 11.50 -2.09 10.79
CA SER A 118 11.59 -3.01 11.93
C SER A 118 10.40 -2.81 12.88
N ALA A 119 10.08 -1.56 13.23
CA ALA A 119 8.95 -1.24 14.10
C ALA A 119 7.59 -1.55 13.43
N LYS A 120 7.42 -1.20 12.16
CA LYS A 120 6.21 -1.53 11.39
C LYS A 120 5.98 -3.04 11.30
N LEU A 121 7.05 -3.79 11.00
CA LEU A 121 6.99 -5.25 10.92
C LEU A 121 6.66 -5.86 12.29
N ALA A 122 7.23 -5.34 13.37
CA ALA A 122 6.92 -5.78 14.72
C ALA A 122 5.44 -5.55 15.06
N LEU A 123 4.89 -4.38 14.75
CA LEU A 123 3.47 -4.08 14.95
C LEU A 123 2.57 -5.04 14.14
N LYS A 124 2.90 -5.26 12.86
CA LYS A 124 2.16 -6.20 12.01
C LYS A 124 2.15 -7.61 12.60
N LEU A 125 3.31 -8.14 12.98
CA LEU A 125 3.42 -9.47 13.58
C LEU A 125 2.68 -9.56 14.93
N LYS A 126 2.71 -8.50 15.73
CA LYS A 126 1.94 -8.41 16.97
C LYS A 126 0.43 -8.49 16.71
N ASN A 127 -0.07 -7.81 15.68
CA ASN A 127 -1.47 -7.87 15.28
C ASN A 127 -1.88 -9.24 14.74
N GLU A 128 -0.93 -10.00 14.17
CA GLU A 128 -1.10 -11.41 13.77
C GLU A 128 -1.02 -12.40 14.95
N GLY A 129 -0.94 -11.90 16.20
CA GLY A 129 -0.90 -12.72 17.40
C GLY A 129 0.50 -13.22 17.79
N ARG A 130 1.56 -12.74 17.15
CA ARG A 130 2.94 -13.01 17.57
C ARG A 130 3.36 -12.09 18.72
N ARG A 131 4.44 -12.49 19.40
CA ARG A 131 5.08 -11.72 20.47
C ARG A 131 6.51 -11.35 20.05
N PRO A 132 6.66 -10.25 19.29
CA PRO A 132 7.96 -9.81 18.80
C PRO A 132 8.79 -9.13 19.88
N LEU A 133 10.11 -9.23 19.76
CA LEU A 133 11.10 -8.44 20.49
C LEU A 133 11.94 -7.66 19.48
N LEU A 134 12.01 -6.33 19.64
CA LEU A 134 12.91 -5.48 18.87
C LEU A 134 14.28 -5.45 19.55
N VAL A 135 15.36 -5.49 18.77
CA VAL A 135 16.74 -5.47 19.30
C VAL A 135 17.51 -4.34 18.64
N ALA A 136 18.00 -3.40 19.44
CA ALA A 136 18.82 -2.29 18.98
C ALA A 136 20.27 -2.75 18.78
N ALA A 137 20.61 -3.16 17.55
CA ALA A 137 21.97 -3.52 17.16
C ALA A 137 22.70 -2.39 16.39
N ASP A 138 22.03 -1.28 16.06
CA ASP A 138 22.65 -0.04 15.59
C ASP A 138 23.26 0.75 16.76
N LEU A 139 24.49 0.39 17.12
CA LEU A 139 25.25 1.01 18.22
C LEU A 139 26.13 2.19 17.76
N VAL A 140 26.24 2.40 16.44
CA VAL A 140 27.13 3.41 15.84
C VAL A 140 26.39 4.73 15.62
N ARG A 141 25.11 4.65 15.22
CA ARG A 141 24.33 5.84 14.90
C ARG A 141 23.85 6.56 16.17
N PRO A 142 24.09 7.88 16.31
CA PRO A 142 23.60 8.65 17.44
C PRO A 142 22.08 8.54 17.59
N ALA A 143 21.62 8.30 18.81
CA ALA A 143 20.21 8.16 19.17
C ALA A 143 19.42 7.04 18.47
N ALA A 144 20.04 6.12 17.72
CA ALA A 144 19.32 5.01 17.09
C ALA A 144 18.63 4.09 18.11
N VAL A 145 19.33 3.74 19.19
CA VAL A 145 18.75 3.00 20.31
C VAL A 145 17.53 3.71 20.89
N LYS A 146 17.64 5.04 21.10
CA LYS A 146 16.55 5.84 21.65
C LYS A 146 15.37 5.97 20.67
N GLN A 147 15.66 6.09 19.38
CA GLN A 147 14.65 6.08 18.32
C GLN A 147 13.87 4.76 18.33
N LEU A 148 14.56 3.62 18.44
CA LEU A 148 13.91 2.32 18.48
C LEU A 148 13.04 2.15 19.73
N HIS A 149 13.48 2.64 20.89
CA HIS A 149 12.66 2.66 22.11
C HIS A 149 11.36 3.46 21.94
N VAL A 150 11.43 4.67 21.37
CA VAL A 150 10.23 5.48 21.10
C VAL A 150 9.26 4.74 20.17
N LEU A 151 9.76 4.09 19.13
CA LEU A 151 8.92 3.30 18.22
C LEU A 151 8.37 2.03 18.89
N GLY A 152 9.14 1.39 19.76
CA GLY A 152 8.71 0.27 20.58
C GLY A 152 7.57 0.64 21.52
N GLU A 153 7.68 1.78 22.21
CA GLU A 153 6.62 2.32 23.07
C GLU A 153 5.34 2.61 22.28
N GLN A 154 5.45 3.23 21.09
CA GLN A 154 4.30 3.52 20.22
C GLN A 154 3.60 2.27 19.70
N THR A 155 4.37 1.22 19.37
CA THR A 155 3.83 -0.07 18.91
C THR A 155 3.41 -1.00 20.06
N GLY A 156 3.81 -0.66 21.30
CA GLY A 156 3.72 -1.52 22.48
C GLY A 156 4.50 -2.83 22.30
N VAL A 157 5.64 -2.80 21.61
CA VAL A 157 6.56 -3.92 21.42
C VAL A 157 7.79 -3.70 22.29
N ASP A 158 8.20 -4.73 23.02
CA ASP A 158 9.38 -4.65 23.89
C ASP A 158 10.67 -4.47 23.07
N VAL A 159 11.55 -3.59 23.55
CA VAL A 159 12.84 -3.29 22.93
C VAL A 159 13.97 -3.73 23.86
N TYR A 160 14.93 -4.46 23.30
CA TYR A 160 16.17 -4.84 23.96
C TYR A 160 17.33 -3.97 23.50
N SER A 161 18.09 -3.44 24.45
CA SER A 161 19.31 -2.69 24.22
C SER A 161 20.25 -2.85 25.41
N GLU A 162 21.56 -2.77 25.17
CA GLU A 162 22.58 -2.73 26.22
C GLU A 162 23.54 -1.56 25.97
N ASP A 163 24.14 -1.02 27.02
CA ASP A 163 25.18 0.02 26.92
C ASP A 163 26.56 -0.61 26.67
N ILE A 164 26.65 -1.41 25.60
CA ILE A 164 27.86 -2.11 25.16
C ILE A 164 28.09 -1.75 23.70
N LYS A 165 29.36 -1.53 23.30
CA LYS A 165 29.73 -1.19 21.90
C LYS A 165 29.81 -2.39 20.94
N ASP A 166 29.51 -3.60 21.42
CA ASP A 166 29.69 -4.85 20.66
C ASP A 166 28.32 -5.41 20.23
N PRO A 167 27.92 -5.25 18.95
CA PRO A 167 26.60 -5.67 18.48
C PRO A 167 26.42 -7.19 18.56
N VAL A 168 27.49 -7.98 18.44
CA VAL A 168 27.43 -9.45 18.52
C VAL A 168 27.03 -9.89 19.92
N LYS A 169 27.54 -9.22 20.96
CA LYS A 169 27.15 -9.51 22.36
C LYS A 169 25.69 -9.14 22.61
N VAL A 170 25.26 -7.97 22.16
CA VAL A 170 23.87 -7.51 22.31
C VAL A 170 22.92 -8.52 21.69
N VAL A 171 23.20 -8.98 20.47
CA VAL A 171 22.36 -9.97 19.77
C VAL A 171 22.33 -11.31 20.52
N LYS A 172 23.47 -11.82 20.98
CA LYS A 172 23.52 -13.08 21.75
C LYS A 172 22.72 -13.00 23.05
N ASN A 173 22.79 -11.87 23.76
CA ASN A 173 22.06 -11.69 25.00
C ASN A 173 20.57 -11.47 24.75
N ALA A 174 20.21 -10.74 23.69
CA ALA A 174 18.83 -10.57 23.24
C ALA A 174 18.17 -11.93 22.94
N LEU A 175 18.87 -12.82 22.23
CA LEU A 175 18.36 -14.17 21.94
C LEU A 175 18.17 -15.03 23.20
N LYS A 176 19.04 -14.87 24.21
CA LYS A 176 18.87 -15.54 25.51
C LYS A 176 17.64 -14.99 26.25
N LYS A 177 17.45 -13.67 26.26
CA LYS A 177 16.26 -13.03 26.83
C LYS A 177 15.00 -13.49 26.11
N ALA A 178 15.02 -13.49 24.77
CA ALA A 178 13.91 -13.92 23.94
C ALA A 178 13.44 -15.34 24.30
N LYS A 179 14.38 -16.28 24.45
CA LYS A 179 14.08 -17.65 24.90
C LYS A 179 13.56 -17.71 26.34
N LYS A 180 14.20 -16.99 27.28
CA LYS A 180 13.82 -17.02 28.70
C LYS A 180 12.42 -16.45 28.93
N GLU A 181 12.09 -15.37 28.24
CA GLU A 181 10.83 -14.66 28.39
C GLU A 181 9.77 -15.11 27.40
N GLN A 182 10.02 -16.11 26.54
CA GLN A 182 9.07 -16.67 25.58
C GLN A 182 8.57 -15.65 24.52
N TYR A 183 9.48 -14.89 23.92
CA TYR A 183 9.19 -14.19 22.67
C TYR A 183 9.30 -15.17 21.51
N ASN A 184 8.40 -15.08 20.53
CA ASN A 184 8.38 -16.01 19.38
C ASN A 184 8.94 -15.40 18.09
N THR A 185 9.22 -14.09 18.07
CA THR A 185 9.95 -13.43 17.00
C THR A 185 10.94 -12.42 17.58
N VAL A 186 12.14 -12.35 17.00
CA VAL A 186 13.18 -11.39 17.34
C VAL A 186 13.58 -10.64 16.08
N ILE A 187 13.45 -9.32 16.08
CA ILE A 187 13.79 -8.45 14.95
C ILE A 187 15.04 -7.65 15.32
N LEU A 188 16.13 -7.87 14.58
CA LEU A 188 17.42 -7.23 14.80
C LEU A 188 17.54 -5.99 13.90
N ASP A 189 17.52 -4.80 14.49
CA ASP A 189 17.76 -3.54 13.77
C ASP A 189 19.26 -3.23 13.77
N THR A 190 19.95 -3.47 12.65
CA THR A 190 21.39 -3.25 12.55
C THR A 190 21.73 -1.84 12.07
N ALA A 191 22.99 -1.45 12.29
CA ALA A 191 23.54 -0.26 11.67
C ALA A 191 23.42 -0.32 10.14
N GLY A 192 23.33 0.87 9.52
CA GLY A 192 23.63 1.04 8.10
C GLY A 192 24.66 2.14 7.92
N ARG A 193 25.35 2.11 6.77
CA ARG A 193 26.27 3.17 6.35
C ARG A 193 25.87 3.77 5.02
N MET A 194 26.49 4.90 4.68
CA MET A 194 26.30 5.63 3.43
C MET A 194 26.77 4.83 2.21
N HIS A 195 27.86 4.09 2.39
CA HIS A 195 28.41 3.18 1.39
C HIS A 195 28.62 1.82 2.05
N VAL A 196 28.61 0.79 1.23
CA VAL A 196 29.05 -0.52 1.69
C VAL A 196 30.56 -0.45 1.83
N ASP A 197 31.06 -0.69 3.04
CA ASP A 197 32.48 -0.76 3.33
C ASP A 197 32.80 -2.12 3.96
N ALA A 198 34.07 -2.54 3.84
CA ALA A 198 34.51 -3.86 4.28
C ALA A 198 34.27 -4.09 5.78
N ASP A 199 34.39 -3.03 6.59
CA ASP A 199 34.19 -3.09 8.04
C ASP A 199 32.73 -3.33 8.41
N LEU A 200 31.78 -2.64 7.76
CA LEU A 200 30.36 -2.88 7.95
C LEU A 200 29.99 -4.30 7.54
N MET A 201 30.48 -4.75 6.39
CA MET A 201 30.16 -6.09 5.88
C MET A 201 30.72 -7.18 6.78
N ALA A 202 31.91 -6.98 7.35
CA ALA A 202 32.48 -7.86 8.37
C ALA A 202 31.64 -7.86 9.66
N GLU A 203 31.18 -6.70 10.13
CA GLU A 203 30.32 -6.57 11.31
C GLU A 203 28.98 -7.27 11.12
N ILE A 204 28.27 -7.00 10.02
CA ILE A 204 26.99 -7.62 9.71
C ILE A 204 27.14 -9.13 9.53
N LYS A 205 28.23 -9.60 8.89
CA LYS A 205 28.53 -11.03 8.81
C LYS A 205 28.75 -11.67 10.18
N ALA A 206 29.43 -10.99 11.09
CA ALA A 206 29.63 -11.47 12.46
C ALA A 206 28.30 -11.51 13.24
N VAL A 207 27.45 -10.49 13.08
CA VAL A 207 26.10 -10.45 13.65
C VAL A 207 25.23 -11.58 13.10
N ALA A 208 25.21 -11.79 11.78
CA ALA A 208 24.46 -12.86 11.14
C ALA A 208 24.92 -14.24 11.60
N ALA A 209 26.23 -14.47 11.69
CA ALA A 209 26.79 -15.73 12.19
C ALA A 209 26.40 -16.02 13.65
N ALA A 210 26.29 -14.98 14.48
CA ALA A 210 25.85 -15.11 15.87
C ALA A 210 24.33 -15.27 16.01
N ALA A 211 23.57 -14.58 15.16
CA ALA A 211 22.11 -14.58 15.16
C ALA A 211 21.52 -15.87 14.58
N LYS A 212 22.16 -16.42 13.54
CA LYS A 212 21.62 -17.49 12.68
C LYS A 212 20.18 -17.18 12.26
N PRO A 213 19.98 -16.06 11.52
CA PRO A 213 18.65 -15.59 11.18
C PRO A 213 17.89 -16.61 10.34
N ASP A 214 16.59 -16.71 10.60
CA ASP A 214 15.63 -17.41 9.73
C ASP A 214 15.29 -16.53 8.52
N GLU A 215 15.28 -15.21 8.73
CA GLU A 215 14.99 -14.23 7.68
C GLU A 215 16.08 -13.16 7.58
N THR A 216 16.70 -13.18 6.40
CA THR A 216 17.55 -12.24 5.66
C THR A 216 16.92 -10.99 5.04
N LEU A 217 16.42 -9.97 5.75
CA LEU A 217 15.66 -8.89 5.11
C LEU A 217 16.50 -7.65 4.73
N LEU A 218 16.62 -7.38 3.42
CA LEU A 218 17.20 -6.14 2.91
C LEU A 218 16.13 -5.04 2.82
N VAL A 219 16.30 -3.95 3.55
CA VAL A 219 15.46 -2.76 3.44
C VAL A 219 16.09 -1.78 2.46
N ALA A 220 15.42 -1.60 1.32
CA ALA A 220 15.82 -0.68 0.27
C ALA A 220 14.82 0.46 0.14
N ASP A 221 15.33 1.67 -0.11
CA ASP A 221 14.50 2.84 -0.40
C ASP A 221 14.04 2.76 -1.87
N SER A 222 12.73 2.88 -2.11
CA SER A 222 12.13 2.91 -3.44
C SER A 222 12.70 4.00 -4.34
N MET A 223 13.22 5.09 -3.77
CA MET A 223 13.86 6.19 -4.49
C MET A 223 15.26 5.83 -4.98
N THR A 224 15.90 4.83 -4.36
CA THR A 224 17.24 4.40 -4.75
C THR A 224 17.11 3.50 -5.97
N GLY A 225 17.23 4.09 -7.17
CA GLY A 225 17.08 3.37 -8.44
C GLY A 225 18.23 2.40 -8.71
N GLN A 226 19.10 2.73 -9.65
CA GLN A 226 20.14 1.78 -10.10
C GLN A 226 21.16 1.41 -9.02
N HIS A 227 21.45 2.32 -8.08
CA HIS A 227 22.41 2.06 -7.01
C HIS A 227 21.96 0.96 -6.04
N ALA A 228 20.64 0.82 -5.81
CA ALA A 228 20.11 -0.21 -4.90
C ALA A 228 20.49 -1.63 -5.35
N VAL A 229 20.66 -1.82 -6.66
CA VAL A 229 21.04 -3.10 -7.25
C VAL A 229 22.43 -3.53 -6.81
N ASP A 230 23.43 -2.65 -6.92
CA ASP A 230 24.81 -3.01 -6.65
C ASP A 230 25.00 -3.29 -5.15
N ILE A 231 24.34 -2.48 -4.31
CA ILE A 231 24.26 -2.68 -2.87
C ILE A 231 23.64 -4.05 -2.54
N ALA A 232 22.51 -4.38 -3.17
CA ALA A 232 21.82 -5.62 -2.89
C ALA A 232 22.65 -6.86 -3.28
N LYS A 233 23.46 -6.77 -4.34
CA LYS A 233 24.41 -7.85 -4.69
C LYS A 233 25.47 -8.04 -3.61
N GLU A 234 26.03 -6.96 -3.10
CA GLU A 234 27.09 -7.05 -2.09
C GLU A 234 26.58 -7.65 -0.77
N PHE A 235 25.35 -7.30 -0.38
CA PHE A 235 24.66 -7.93 0.75
C PHE A 235 24.34 -9.42 0.51
N GLU A 236 23.89 -9.77 -0.70
CA GLU A 236 23.66 -11.16 -1.09
C GLU A 236 24.95 -11.99 -1.03
N GLU A 237 26.04 -11.49 -1.61
CA GLU A 237 27.32 -12.20 -1.67
C GLU A 237 27.95 -12.41 -0.29
N THR A 238 27.71 -11.50 0.66
CA THR A 238 28.36 -11.56 1.97
C THR A 238 27.56 -12.32 3.02
N VAL A 239 26.26 -12.04 3.12
CA VAL A 239 25.39 -12.52 4.21
C VAL A 239 24.26 -13.40 3.68
N GLY A 240 23.86 -13.19 2.43
CA GLY A 240 22.66 -13.78 1.85
C GLY A 240 21.40 -13.01 2.25
N ILE A 241 20.51 -12.82 1.28
CA ILE A 241 19.21 -12.16 1.42
C ILE A 241 18.14 -13.22 1.20
N SER A 242 17.13 -13.25 2.06
CA SER A 242 15.93 -14.09 1.88
C SER A 242 14.77 -13.28 1.30
N GLY A 243 14.71 -11.98 1.58
CA GLY A 243 13.68 -11.10 1.06
C GLY A 243 14.03 -9.62 1.11
N VAL A 244 13.23 -8.82 0.41
CA VAL A 244 13.40 -7.36 0.35
C VAL A 244 12.16 -6.67 0.94
N ILE A 245 12.38 -5.58 1.67
CA ILE A 245 11.35 -4.60 2.02
C ILE A 245 11.66 -3.30 1.27
N LEU A 246 10.67 -2.79 0.52
CA LEU A 246 10.79 -1.48 -0.11
C LEU A 246 10.14 -0.42 0.78
N SER A 247 10.93 0.53 1.28
CA SER A 247 10.40 1.66 2.03
C SER A 247 10.03 2.82 1.10
N LYS A 248 9.25 3.79 1.61
CA LYS A 248 8.86 5.02 0.90
C LYS A 248 8.17 4.79 -0.44
N PHE A 249 7.41 3.72 -0.56
CA PHE A 249 6.70 3.35 -1.79
C PHE A 249 5.48 4.26 -2.09
N ASP A 250 5.09 5.10 -1.12
CA ASP A 250 4.07 6.15 -1.20
C ASP A 250 4.57 7.44 -1.84
N SER A 251 5.84 7.77 -1.60
CA SER A 251 6.49 8.84 -2.34
C SER A 251 6.45 8.47 -3.82
N ASP A 252 6.43 9.46 -4.70
CA ASP A 252 6.39 9.34 -6.17
C ASP A 252 7.61 8.58 -6.78
N ALA A 253 8.27 7.77 -5.97
CA ALA A 253 9.30 6.82 -6.25
C ALA A 253 8.80 5.74 -7.23
N ARG A 254 9.06 6.01 -8.51
CA ARG A 254 9.86 5.11 -9.37
C ARG A 254 9.78 3.64 -8.94
N GLY A 255 8.70 2.94 -9.30
CA GLY A 255 8.57 1.48 -9.16
C GLY A 255 9.71 0.68 -9.85
N GLY A 256 10.66 1.36 -10.49
CA GLY A 256 11.87 0.81 -11.06
C GLY A 256 12.85 0.20 -10.07
N ALA A 257 12.89 0.65 -8.80
CA ALA A 257 13.70 -0.02 -7.78
C ALA A 257 13.20 -1.46 -7.53
N ALA A 258 11.87 -1.64 -7.45
CA ALA A 258 11.24 -2.95 -7.29
C ALA A 258 11.57 -3.90 -8.45
N LEU A 259 11.37 -3.43 -9.68
CA LEU A 259 11.68 -4.17 -10.91
C LEU A 259 13.17 -4.55 -10.99
N SER A 260 14.04 -3.63 -10.55
CA SER A 260 15.49 -3.81 -10.65
C SER A 260 16.03 -4.78 -9.61
N LEU A 261 15.57 -4.67 -8.36
CA LEU A 261 16.03 -5.51 -7.26
C LEU A 261 15.68 -6.97 -7.49
N LYS A 262 14.40 -7.29 -7.76
CA LYS A 262 13.97 -8.68 -7.98
C LYS A 262 14.71 -9.34 -9.15
N THR A 263 14.82 -8.64 -10.27
CA THR A 263 15.46 -9.18 -11.49
C THR A 263 16.94 -9.51 -11.30
N ILE A 264 17.60 -8.84 -10.35
CA ILE A 264 19.05 -8.92 -10.19
C ILE A 264 19.48 -9.74 -8.97
N THR A 265 18.78 -9.61 -7.83
CA THR A 265 19.04 -10.44 -6.65
C THR A 265 18.35 -11.80 -6.75
N GLY A 266 17.29 -11.92 -7.56
CA GLY A 266 16.42 -13.09 -7.60
C GLY A 266 15.51 -13.23 -6.38
N LYS A 267 15.70 -12.40 -5.33
CA LYS A 267 15.00 -12.53 -4.05
C LYS A 267 13.64 -11.85 -4.08
N PRO A 268 12.61 -12.44 -3.45
CA PRO A 268 11.27 -11.87 -3.43
C PRO A 268 11.24 -10.56 -2.63
N ILE A 269 10.40 -9.63 -3.08
CA ILE A 269 9.98 -8.50 -2.27
C ILE A 269 8.84 -9.01 -1.39
N LYS A 270 8.97 -8.89 -0.07
CA LYS A 270 7.97 -9.41 0.89
C LYS A 270 7.00 -8.33 1.34
N PHE A 271 7.49 -7.10 1.54
CA PHE A 271 6.69 -5.98 2.04
C PHE A 271 7.03 -4.67 1.34
N ILE A 272 6.06 -3.76 1.36
CA ILE A 272 6.19 -2.36 0.94
C ILE A 272 5.75 -1.44 2.07
N GLY A 273 6.51 -0.36 2.31
CA GLY A 273 6.14 0.71 3.21
C GLY A 273 5.40 1.79 2.43
N THR A 274 4.12 2.00 2.72
CA THR A 274 3.19 2.88 1.98
C THR A 274 2.90 4.20 2.70
N GLY A 275 3.79 4.63 3.59
CA GLY A 275 3.65 5.88 4.33
C GLY A 275 4.61 5.99 5.51
N GLU A 276 4.42 7.03 6.32
CA GLU A 276 5.25 7.28 7.51
C GLU A 276 4.69 6.65 8.78
N LYS A 277 3.39 6.33 8.83
CA LYS A 277 2.76 5.78 10.03
C LYS A 277 3.20 4.34 10.26
N LEU A 278 3.04 3.87 11.49
CA LEU A 278 3.48 2.54 11.92
C LEU A 278 2.66 1.42 11.26
N GLU A 279 1.43 1.72 10.87
CA GLU A 279 0.51 0.82 10.19
C GLU A 279 0.75 0.75 8.68
N ASP A 280 1.49 1.69 8.11
CA ASP A 280 1.71 1.81 6.67
C ASP A 280 2.79 0.81 6.18
N ILE A 281 2.54 -0.48 6.39
CA ILE A 281 3.29 -1.61 5.83
C ILE A 281 2.31 -2.63 5.25
N GLU A 282 2.47 -2.94 3.98
CA GLU A 282 1.58 -3.87 3.26
C GLU A 282 2.40 -5.04 2.68
N PRO A 283 1.84 -6.26 2.61
CA PRO A 283 2.45 -7.35 1.85
C PRO A 283 2.62 -6.95 0.39
N PHE A 284 3.72 -7.38 -0.23
CA PHE A 284 3.96 -7.11 -1.64
C PHE A 284 3.19 -8.09 -2.52
N TYR A 285 2.36 -7.56 -3.41
CA TYR A 285 1.62 -8.32 -4.41
C TYR A 285 2.07 -7.90 -5.82
N PRO A 286 2.86 -8.74 -6.52
CA PRO A 286 3.41 -8.39 -7.82
C PRO A 286 2.36 -7.95 -8.84
N GLU A 287 1.23 -8.68 -8.91
CA GLU A 287 0.11 -8.38 -9.83
C GLU A 287 -0.50 -7.00 -9.56
N ARG A 288 -0.72 -6.65 -8.29
CA ARG A 288 -1.28 -5.35 -7.91
C ARG A 288 -0.36 -4.21 -8.24
N ILE A 289 0.94 -4.39 -8.01
CA ILE A 289 1.94 -3.40 -8.34
C ILE A 289 2.06 -3.24 -9.86
N ALA A 290 1.99 -4.33 -10.63
CA ALA A 290 1.93 -4.25 -12.10
C ALA A 290 0.70 -3.45 -12.56
N ASN A 291 -0.49 -3.77 -12.05
CA ASN A 291 -1.72 -3.05 -12.37
C ASN A 291 -1.65 -1.56 -12.04
N ARG A 292 -1.07 -1.20 -10.89
CA ARG A 292 -0.85 0.19 -10.48
C ARG A 292 0.12 0.91 -11.41
N ILE A 293 1.22 0.27 -11.82
CA ILE A 293 2.19 0.86 -12.77
C ILE A 293 1.55 1.05 -14.16
N LEU A 294 0.68 0.12 -14.57
CA LEU A 294 0.01 0.14 -15.87
C LEU A 294 -1.21 1.07 -15.93
N GLY A 295 -1.61 1.68 -14.80
CA GLY A 295 -2.79 2.53 -14.72
C GLY A 295 -4.11 1.78 -14.87
N MET A 296 -4.11 0.45 -14.69
CA MET A 296 -5.30 -0.39 -14.84
C MET A 296 -6.19 -0.41 -13.58
N GLY A 297 -5.76 0.26 -12.50
CA GLY A 297 -6.45 0.30 -11.21
C GLY A 297 -6.28 -1.00 -10.40
N ASP A 298 -6.53 -0.94 -9.09
CA ASP A 298 -6.43 -2.11 -8.20
C ASP A 298 -7.78 -2.40 -7.54
N VAL A 299 -8.63 -3.11 -8.30
CA VAL A 299 -9.98 -3.51 -7.85
C VAL A 299 -9.91 -4.44 -6.64
N VAL A 300 -8.86 -5.25 -6.52
CA VAL A 300 -8.75 -6.28 -5.48
C VAL A 300 -8.35 -5.65 -4.15
N SER A 301 -7.39 -4.71 -4.12
CA SER A 301 -7.07 -3.97 -2.89
C SER A 301 -8.22 -3.10 -2.41
N LEU A 302 -9.03 -2.55 -3.31
CA LEU A 302 -10.25 -1.83 -2.94
C LEU A 302 -11.24 -2.74 -2.25
N VAL A 303 -11.44 -3.95 -2.80
CA VAL A 303 -12.35 -4.94 -2.23
C VAL A 303 -11.81 -5.45 -0.89
N GLU A 304 -10.51 -5.66 -0.74
CA GLU A 304 -9.90 -6.11 0.52
C GLU A 304 -9.87 -5.02 1.60
N LYS A 305 -9.46 -3.78 1.30
CA LYS A 305 -9.58 -2.66 2.26
C LYS A 305 -11.04 -2.41 2.62
N ALA A 306 -11.96 -2.57 1.67
CA ALA A 306 -13.39 -2.54 1.97
C ALA A 306 -13.77 -3.72 2.89
N GLN A 307 -13.30 -4.94 2.65
CA GLN A 307 -13.59 -6.12 3.48
C GLN A 307 -12.97 -6.05 4.89
N GLU A 308 -11.74 -5.55 5.04
CA GLU A 308 -11.07 -5.37 6.34
C GLU A 308 -11.76 -4.31 7.20
N THR A 309 -12.43 -3.33 6.58
CA THR A 309 -13.12 -2.23 7.27
C THR A 309 -14.63 -2.44 7.36
N ILE A 310 -15.18 -3.40 6.63
CA ILE A 310 -16.60 -3.77 6.63
C ILE A 310 -16.72 -5.13 7.31
N GLU A 311 -16.96 -5.12 8.62
CA GLU A 311 -17.46 -6.31 9.31
C GLU A 311 -18.71 -6.80 8.58
N GLU A 312 -18.74 -8.07 8.12
CA GLU A 312 -19.87 -8.63 7.37
C GLU A 312 -21.23 -8.45 8.08
N GLU A 313 -21.19 -8.34 9.41
CA GLU A 313 -22.35 -8.06 10.25
C GLU A 313 -22.92 -6.65 10.04
N ASP A 314 -22.06 -5.66 9.83
CA ASP A 314 -22.43 -4.26 9.65
C ASP A 314 -22.97 -3.98 8.26
N ALA A 315 -22.42 -4.64 7.23
CA ALA A 315 -22.97 -4.60 5.88
C ALA A 315 -24.42 -5.08 5.86
N LYS A 316 -24.70 -6.19 6.54
CA LYS A 316 -26.06 -6.76 6.66
C LYS A 316 -26.99 -5.84 7.45
N LYS A 317 -26.53 -5.26 8.57
CA LYS A 317 -27.31 -4.27 9.35
C LYS A 317 -27.64 -3.03 8.52
N LEU A 318 -26.69 -2.55 7.72
CA LEU A 318 -26.89 -1.41 6.82
C LEU A 318 -27.88 -1.75 5.70
N GLU A 319 -27.71 -2.90 5.05
CA GLU A 319 -28.62 -3.39 4.01
C GLU A 319 -30.06 -3.54 4.54
N GLU A 320 -30.24 -4.10 5.73
CA GLU A 320 -31.54 -4.19 6.39
C GLU A 320 -32.16 -2.82 6.69
N LYS A 321 -31.36 -1.87 7.21
CA LYS A 321 -31.83 -0.49 7.48
C LYS A 321 -32.17 0.26 6.19
N MET A 322 -31.44 0.01 5.12
CA MET A 322 -31.71 0.53 3.78
C MET A 322 -32.97 -0.09 3.17
N ALA A 323 -33.20 -1.38 3.40
CA ALA A 323 -34.40 -2.10 2.99
C ALA A 323 -35.66 -1.57 3.72
N LYS A 324 -35.53 -1.32 5.03
CA LYS A 324 -36.61 -0.82 5.91
C LYS A 324 -36.80 0.71 5.82
N ALA A 325 -35.98 1.42 5.04
CA ALA A 325 -35.97 2.89 4.90
C ALA A 325 -35.85 3.65 6.24
N THR A 326 -35.20 3.03 7.23
CA THR A 326 -34.97 3.58 8.58
C THR A 326 -33.65 4.33 8.69
N PHE A 327 -33.04 4.72 7.56
CA PHE A 327 -31.76 5.43 7.53
C PHE A 327 -31.88 6.81 8.21
N THR A 328 -31.05 7.04 9.23
CA THR A 328 -31.05 8.25 10.07
C THR A 328 -29.78 9.09 9.87
N LEU A 329 -29.73 10.29 10.46
CA LEU A 329 -28.50 11.10 10.47
C LEU A 329 -27.42 10.50 11.39
N GLU A 330 -27.79 9.62 12.32
CA GLU A 330 -26.85 8.88 13.16
C GLU A 330 -26.08 7.88 12.29
N ASP A 331 -26.79 7.10 11.46
CA ASP A 331 -26.17 6.20 10.49
C ASP A 331 -25.30 6.98 9.47
N TYR A 332 -25.74 8.17 9.07
CA TYR A 332 -24.99 9.03 8.15
C TYR A 332 -23.67 9.55 8.77
N LEU A 333 -23.67 9.85 10.07
CA LEU A 333 -22.46 10.24 10.80
C LEU A 333 -21.46 9.07 10.91
N GLU A 334 -21.96 7.87 11.21
CA GLU A 334 -21.11 6.67 11.27
C GLU A 334 -20.40 6.43 9.93
N GLN A 335 -21.09 6.66 8.81
CA GLN A 335 -20.48 6.54 7.48
C GLN A 335 -19.37 7.58 7.26
N PHE A 336 -19.55 8.83 7.67
CA PHE A 336 -18.48 9.83 7.60
C PHE A 336 -17.25 9.42 8.40
N GLN A 337 -17.46 8.89 9.61
CA GLN A 337 -16.37 8.43 10.47
C GLN A 337 -15.65 7.21 9.89
N ARG A 338 -16.37 6.29 9.22
CA ARG A 338 -15.77 5.16 8.50
C ARG A 338 -14.91 5.62 7.34
N VAL A 339 -15.44 6.49 6.47
CA VAL A 339 -14.68 7.03 5.33
C VAL A 339 -13.42 7.75 5.80
N LYS A 340 -13.50 8.53 6.88
CA LYS A 340 -12.35 9.20 7.49
C LYS A 340 -11.29 8.24 8.05
N LYS A 341 -11.70 7.05 8.53
CA LYS A 341 -10.78 5.97 8.93
C LYS A 341 -10.11 5.29 7.75
N MET A 342 -10.78 5.22 6.60
CA MET A 342 -10.26 4.59 5.38
C MET A 342 -9.20 5.43 4.64
N GLY A 343 -9.03 6.71 5.01
CA GLY A 343 -8.02 7.60 4.43
C GLY A 343 -8.61 8.80 3.70
N SER A 344 -7.83 9.47 2.85
CA SER A 344 -8.34 10.56 2.01
C SER A 344 -9.23 9.99 0.91
N ILE A 345 -10.36 10.64 0.63
CA ILE A 345 -11.30 10.19 -0.42
C ILE A 345 -10.64 10.25 -1.79
N LYS A 346 -9.66 11.16 -1.94
CA LYS A 346 -8.77 11.24 -3.08
C LYS A 346 -8.10 9.90 -3.36
N SER A 347 -7.49 9.28 -2.34
CA SER A 347 -6.83 7.98 -2.48
C SER A 347 -7.78 6.83 -2.82
N LEU A 348 -9.06 6.91 -2.41
CA LEU A 348 -10.07 5.91 -2.75
C LEU A 348 -10.55 6.05 -4.20
N ILE A 349 -10.65 7.27 -4.73
CA ILE A 349 -11.07 7.54 -6.11
C ILE A 349 -9.97 7.16 -7.10
N ASP A 350 -8.71 7.44 -6.75
CA ASP A 350 -7.53 7.05 -7.55
C ASP A 350 -7.41 5.53 -7.72
N MET A 351 -8.04 4.77 -6.82
CA MET A 351 -8.05 3.31 -6.86
C MET A 351 -9.20 2.71 -7.69
N VAL A 352 -10.27 3.47 -8.01
CA VAL A 352 -11.45 2.97 -8.75
C VAL A 352 -11.20 3.04 -10.26
N PRO A 353 -11.17 1.89 -10.98
CA PRO A 353 -10.91 1.90 -12.42
C PRO A 353 -12.01 2.62 -13.19
N GLY A 354 -11.62 3.45 -14.16
CA GLY A 354 -12.55 4.18 -15.04
C GLY A 354 -13.22 5.42 -14.42
N ALA A 355 -13.04 5.67 -13.12
CA ALA A 355 -13.46 6.91 -12.47
C ALA A 355 -12.41 8.03 -12.57
N ALA A 356 -11.12 7.65 -12.74
CA ALA A 356 -10.02 8.57 -13.00
C ALA A 356 -10.27 9.34 -14.31
N GLY A 357 -10.59 10.63 -14.19
CA GLY A 357 -10.84 11.54 -15.31
C GLY A 357 -12.31 11.88 -15.61
N GLN A 358 -13.30 11.26 -14.96
CA GLN A 358 -14.72 11.66 -15.09
C GLN A 358 -15.23 12.54 -13.94
N ILE A 359 -14.53 12.56 -12.82
CA ILE A 359 -14.82 13.39 -11.66
C ILE A 359 -13.64 14.35 -11.51
N ASN A 360 -13.88 15.66 -11.59
CA ASN A 360 -12.81 16.63 -11.38
C ASN A 360 -12.35 16.55 -9.93
N GLU A 361 -11.03 16.53 -9.71
CA GLU A 361 -10.42 16.53 -8.37
C GLU A 361 -10.89 17.71 -7.51
N ASP A 362 -11.32 18.80 -8.13
CA ASP A 362 -11.85 20.02 -7.48
C ASP A 362 -13.29 19.88 -6.95
N ASP A 363 -14.03 18.84 -7.36
CA ASP A 363 -15.43 18.65 -6.94
C ASP A 363 -15.55 17.92 -5.58
N ILE A 364 -14.45 17.41 -5.02
CA ILE A 364 -14.42 16.67 -3.76
C ILE A 364 -13.80 17.55 -2.66
N ASP A 365 -14.67 18.31 -1.98
CA ASP A 365 -14.24 19.17 -0.88
C ASP A 365 -14.23 18.41 0.46
N GLU A 366 -13.08 17.88 0.86
CA GLU A 366 -12.88 17.26 2.18
C GLU A 366 -13.24 18.21 3.35
N LYS A 367 -13.15 19.54 3.12
CA LYS A 367 -13.58 20.53 4.11
C LYS A 367 -15.09 20.60 4.20
N GLU A 368 -15.82 20.36 3.11
CA GLU A 368 -17.28 20.25 3.13
C GLU A 368 -17.72 19.06 3.98
N MET A 369 -17.08 17.90 3.83
CA MET A 369 -17.40 16.72 4.66
C MET A 369 -17.11 16.93 6.15
N THR A 370 -15.97 17.54 6.46
CA THR A 370 -15.63 17.89 7.85
C THR A 370 -16.65 18.87 8.44
N ARG A 371 -17.15 19.81 7.63
CA ARG A 371 -18.18 20.77 8.03
C ARG A 371 -19.54 20.09 8.24
N GLU A 372 -19.91 19.14 7.38
CA GLU A 372 -21.13 18.34 7.53
C GLU A 372 -21.07 17.46 8.79
N GLU A 373 -19.92 16.85 9.09
CA GLU A 373 -19.67 16.10 10.32
C GLU A 373 -19.90 16.98 11.56
N ALA A 374 -19.31 18.18 11.58
CA ALA A 374 -19.47 19.13 12.69
C ALA A 374 -20.93 19.54 12.91
N ILE A 375 -21.70 19.73 11.84
CA ILE A 375 -23.14 20.06 11.90
C ILE A 375 -23.92 18.90 12.55
N ILE A 376 -23.65 17.64 12.16
CA ILE A 376 -24.36 16.47 12.72
C ILE A 376 -23.96 16.25 14.18
N LEU A 377 -22.69 16.43 14.53
CA LEU A 377 -22.20 16.35 15.91
C LEU A 377 -22.87 17.38 16.84
N SER A 378 -23.27 18.53 16.30
CA SER A 378 -24.00 19.59 17.01
C SER A 378 -25.51 19.31 17.22
N MET A 379 -26.00 18.17 16.71
CA MET A 379 -27.35 17.67 16.95
C MET A 379 -27.40 16.74 18.16
N THR A 380 -28.54 16.72 18.86
CA THR A 380 -28.86 15.72 19.87
C THR A 380 -29.18 14.37 19.24
N ILE A 381 -29.05 13.27 20.00
CA ILE A 381 -29.38 11.91 19.51
C ILE A 381 -30.82 11.85 18.98
N GLN A 382 -31.77 12.51 19.65
CA GLN A 382 -33.17 12.57 19.22
C GLN A 382 -33.32 13.23 17.84
N GLU A 383 -32.57 14.31 17.59
CA GLU A 383 -32.57 15.01 16.30
C GLU A 383 -31.87 14.20 15.20
N ARG A 384 -30.82 13.44 15.54
CA ARG A 384 -30.13 12.57 14.59
C ARG A 384 -31.02 11.41 14.14
N ARG A 385 -31.71 10.78 15.08
CA ARG A 385 -32.67 9.70 14.82
C ARG A 385 -33.90 10.20 14.07
N ASN A 386 -34.32 11.44 14.31
CA ASN A 386 -35.47 12.04 13.63
C ASN A 386 -35.21 13.49 13.20
N HIS A 387 -34.62 13.66 12.01
CA HIS A 387 -34.32 14.98 11.44
C HIS A 387 -35.56 15.86 11.20
N ARG A 388 -36.77 15.30 11.18
CA ARG A 388 -38.01 16.08 10.93
C ARG A 388 -38.35 17.02 12.08
N ILE A 389 -37.85 16.76 13.27
CA ILE A 389 -38.07 17.64 14.44
C ILE A 389 -37.20 18.90 14.39
N ILE A 390 -36.25 18.98 13.45
CA ILE A 390 -35.30 20.08 13.31
C ILE A 390 -35.96 21.29 12.65
N GLY A 391 -36.71 22.04 13.48
CA GLY A 391 -37.30 23.32 13.13
C GLY A 391 -36.31 24.51 13.19
N PRO A 392 -36.77 25.74 12.88
CA PRO A 392 -35.91 26.93 12.77
C PRO A 392 -35.06 27.24 14.01
N SER A 393 -35.63 27.08 15.22
CA SER A 393 -34.92 27.31 16.49
C SER A 393 -33.75 26.33 16.67
N ARG A 394 -33.99 25.04 16.41
CA ARG A 394 -32.96 23.98 16.49
C ARG A 394 -31.86 24.20 15.46
N ARG A 395 -32.20 24.65 14.23
CA ARG A 395 -31.22 24.97 13.19
C ARG A 395 -30.28 26.11 13.60
N LYS A 396 -30.79 27.16 14.25
CA LYS A 396 -29.95 28.23 14.81
C LYS A 396 -28.98 27.72 15.87
N ARG A 397 -29.45 26.84 16.77
CA ARG A 397 -28.61 26.21 17.80
C ARG A 397 -27.52 25.34 17.19
N ILE A 398 -27.88 24.49 16.23
CA ILE A 398 -26.94 23.59 15.52
C ILE A 398 -25.87 24.42 14.81
N ALA A 399 -26.28 25.42 14.01
CA ALA A 399 -25.36 26.30 13.30
C ALA A 399 -24.35 26.97 14.23
N LYS A 400 -24.81 27.50 15.37
CA LYS A 400 -23.93 28.09 16.39
C LYS A 400 -22.98 27.06 17.01
N GLY A 401 -23.44 25.84 17.26
CA GLY A 401 -22.64 24.76 17.83
C GLY A 401 -21.56 24.24 16.89
N SER A 402 -21.83 24.21 15.59
CA SER A 402 -20.89 23.75 14.57
C SER A 402 -20.00 24.85 13.98
N GLY A 403 -20.18 26.11 14.41
CA GLY A 403 -19.46 27.26 13.82
C GLY A 403 -19.86 27.54 12.37
N THR A 404 -21.06 27.13 11.97
CA THR A 404 -21.58 27.24 10.60
C THR A 404 -22.76 28.20 10.53
N ASN A 405 -23.30 28.41 9.33
CA ASN A 405 -24.51 29.21 9.15
C ASN A 405 -25.78 28.33 9.03
N VAL A 406 -26.95 28.92 9.27
CA VAL A 406 -28.24 28.23 9.18
C VAL A 406 -28.51 27.70 7.75
N TYR A 407 -27.94 28.34 6.73
CA TYR A 407 -28.05 27.92 5.35
C TYR A 407 -27.33 26.58 5.09
N GLU A 408 -26.16 26.35 5.68
CA GLU A 408 -25.40 25.11 5.60
C GLU A 408 -26.13 23.96 6.29
N VAL A 409 -26.72 24.22 7.46
CA VAL A 409 -27.59 23.24 8.13
C VAL A 409 -28.78 22.86 7.25
N ASN A 410 -29.40 23.83 6.56
CA ASN A 410 -30.48 23.57 5.61
C ASN A 410 -30.01 22.77 4.40
N ARG A 411 -28.83 23.08 3.87
CA ARG A 411 -28.23 22.40 2.73
C ARG A 411 -27.98 20.93 3.07
N LEU A 412 -27.40 20.64 4.23
CA LEU A 412 -27.20 19.27 4.71
C LEU A 412 -28.53 18.51 4.82
N LEU A 413 -29.54 19.08 5.49
CA LEU A 413 -30.84 18.41 5.65
C LEU A 413 -31.50 18.11 4.30
N LYS A 414 -31.41 19.04 3.33
CA LYS A 414 -31.90 18.81 1.96
C LYS A 414 -31.10 17.73 1.23
N LYS A 415 -29.77 17.70 1.37
CA LYS A 415 -28.91 16.64 0.80
C LYS A 415 -29.31 15.27 1.38
N PHE A 416 -29.46 15.18 2.70
CA PHE A 416 -29.88 13.97 3.39
C PHE A 416 -31.27 13.48 2.94
N ASP A 417 -32.25 14.39 2.81
CA ASP A 417 -33.59 14.03 2.32
C ASP A 417 -33.57 13.53 0.88
N LYS A 418 -32.80 14.17 -0.01
CA LYS A 418 -32.61 13.73 -1.39
C LYS A 418 -32.00 12.33 -1.45
N MET A 419 -30.95 12.09 -0.65
CA MET A 419 -30.30 10.78 -0.56
C MET A 419 -31.27 9.72 -0.06
N ARG A 420 -32.04 9.99 1.00
CA ARG A 420 -33.07 9.05 1.51
C ARG A 420 -34.14 8.74 0.47
N LEU A 421 -34.58 9.75 -0.28
CA LEU A 421 -35.51 9.59 -1.41
C LEU A 421 -34.92 8.72 -2.52
N MET A 422 -33.65 8.91 -2.85
CA MET A 422 -32.94 8.12 -3.84
C MET A 422 -32.77 6.68 -3.38
N MET A 423 -32.32 6.44 -2.14
CA MET A 423 -32.23 5.11 -1.53
C MET A 423 -33.58 4.38 -1.55
N LYS A 424 -34.67 5.06 -1.16
CA LYS A 424 -36.03 4.49 -1.22
C LYS A 424 -36.45 4.09 -2.64
N LYS A 425 -36.00 4.81 -3.67
CA LYS A 425 -36.27 4.47 -5.08
C LYS A 425 -35.45 3.27 -5.54
N VAL A 426 -34.19 3.18 -5.10
CA VAL A 426 -33.27 2.07 -5.41
C VAL A 426 -33.75 0.77 -4.77
N THR A 427 -34.11 0.77 -3.48
CA THR A 427 -34.64 -0.40 -2.76
C THR A 427 -35.94 -0.95 -3.38
N LYS A 428 -36.79 -0.07 -3.94
CA LYS A 428 -38.06 -0.49 -4.56
C LYS A 428 -37.91 -1.04 -5.98
N ASN A 429 -36.78 -0.82 -6.64
CA ASN A 429 -36.65 -1.13 -8.06
C ASN A 429 -35.38 -1.96 -8.34
N LYS A 430 -35.50 -3.28 -8.21
CA LYS A 430 -34.41 -4.25 -8.45
C LYS A 430 -33.72 -4.07 -9.82
N LYS A 431 -34.44 -3.60 -10.86
CA LYS A 431 -33.87 -3.29 -12.18
C LYS A 431 -32.95 -2.06 -12.16
N TYR A 432 -33.20 -1.08 -11.30
CA TYR A 432 -32.35 0.11 -11.16
C TYR A 432 -31.10 -0.21 -10.32
N GLN A 433 -31.24 -1.10 -9.34
CA GLN A 433 -30.13 -1.72 -8.60
C GLN A 433 -29.17 -2.46 -9.53
N ALA A 434 -29.70 -3.31 -10.42
CA ALA A 434 -28.90 -4.01 -11.43
C ALA A 434 -28.26 -3.06 -12.46
N LYS A 435 -28.95 -1.96 -12.82
CA LYS A 435 -28.43 -0.98 -13.78
C LYS A 435 -27.31 -0.12 -13.20
N LEU A 436 -27.37 0.24 -11.92
CA LEU A 436 -26.29 0.90 -11.18
C LEU A 436 -25.12 -0.06 -10.93
N MET A 437 -25.39 -1.31 -10.53
CA MET A 437 -24.34 -2.33 -10.38
C MET A 437 -23.63 -2.62 -11.70
N ASN A 438 -24.32 -2.61 -12.84
CA ASN A 438 -23.70 -2.73 -14.17
C ASN A 438 -22.97 -1.45 -14.64
N GLN A 439 -23.20 -0.31 -13.97
CA GLN A 439 -22.51 0.96 -14.27
C GLN A 439 -21.26 1.14 -13.42
N PHE A 440 -21.21 0.52 -12.24
CA PHE A 440 -20.06 0.50 -11.33
C PHE A 440 -19.21 -0.79 -11.45
N GLY A 441 -19.80 -1.88 -11.95
CA GLY A 441 -19.12 -3.10 -12.36
C GLY A 441 -19.05 -3.13 -13.88
N GLY A 442 -18.03 -2.48 -14.44
CA GLY A 442 -17.67 -2.68 -15.84
C GLY A 442 -17.29 -4.15 -16.05
N ALA A 443 -17.89 -4.74 -17.09
CA ALA A 443 -17.58 -6.07 -17.60
C ALA A 443 -16.12 -6.22 -18.03
#